data_AF-A0A9D8P210-F1
#
_entry.id   AF-A0A9D8P210-F1
#
_cell.length_a   1.000
_cell.length_b   1.000
_cell.length_c   1.000
_cell.angle_alpha   90.00
_cell.angle_beta   90.00
_cell.angle_gamma   90.00
#
_symmetry.space_group_name_H-M   'P 1'
#
loop_
_entity.id
_entity.type
_entity.pdbx_description
1 polymer ?
#
loop_
_entity_poly.entity_id
_entity_poly.type
_entity_poly.pdbx_seq_one_letter_code
_entity_poly.pdbx_strand_id
1 'polypeptide(L)'
;DPRLLEAARDLGASEGQAIRHVVLPLALPAIAAGWLLSFTLSLDDVVVSFFVTGPDFEVLPLRIYSMVRMGVKPEVNALAALLFSLSLALVTVSQRLLGRKA
;
A
#
# COMPACT_ATOMS: atom_id res chain seq x y z
N ASP A 1 5.06 -1.39 23.69
CA ASP A 1 5.49 -1.45 25.09
C ASP A 1 4.50 -2.33 25.86
N PRO A 2 4.95 -3.46 26.45
CA PRO A 2 4.11 -4.33 27.29
C PRO A 2 3.38 -3.57 28.41
N ARG A 3 3.99 -2.49 28.93
CA ARG A 3 3.42 -1.68 30.02
C ARG A 3 2.08 -1.03 29.67
N LEU A 4 1.85 -0.71 28.39
CA LEU A 4 0.58 -0.14 27.93
C LEU A 4 -0.56 -1.17 27.96
N LEU A 5 -0.24 -2.44 27.76
CA LEU A 5 -1.22 -3.53 27.82
C LEU A 5 -1.51 -3.93 29.27
N GLU A 6 -0.47 -3.96 30.12
CA GLU A 6 -0.60 -4.16 31.57
C GLU A 6 -1.44 -3.05 32.21
N ALA A 7 -1.17 -1.78 31.91
CA ALA A 7 -1.96 -0.66 32.42
C ALA A 7 -3.44 -0.70 31.98
N ALA A 8 -3.73 -1.19 30.77
CA ALA A 8 -5.11 -1.36 30.30
C ALA A 8 -5.84 -2.46 31.08
N ARG A 9 -5.15 -3.57 31.39
CA ARG A 9 -5.69 -4.64 32.24
C ARG A 9 -5.88 -4.17 33.69
N ASP A 10 -4.96 -3.36 34.22
CA ASP A 10 -5.08 -2.76 35.56
C ASP A 10 -6.30 -1.83 35.67
N LEU A 11 -6.67 -1.14 34.58
CA LEU A 11 -7.87 -0.32 34.47
C LEU A 11 -9.17 -1.13 34.25
N GLY A 12 -9.08 -2.47 34.25
CA GLY A 12 -10.23 -3.37 34.07
C GLY A 12 -10.66 -3.56 32.62
N ALA A 13 -9.84 -3.21 31.63
CA ALA A 13 -10.16 -3.48 30.24
C ALA A 13 -10.13 -4.99 29.95
N SER A 14 -11.21 -5.49 29.34
CA SER A 14 -11.25 -6.84 28.76
C SER A 14 -10.28 -6.98 27.57
N GLU A 15 -9.86 -8.20 27.24
CA GLU A 15 -8.90 -8.47 26.14
C GLU A 15 -9.32 -7.80 24.81
N GLY A 16 -10.61 -7.86 24.46
CA GLY A 16 -11.14 -7.21 23.26
C GLY A 16 -11.07 -5.69 23.31
N GLN A 17 -11.26 -5.09 24.50
CA GLN A 17 -11.12 -3.64 24.70
C GLN A 17 -9.65 -3.22 24.61
N ALA A 18 -8.73 -3.99 25.18
CA ALA A 18 -7.29 -3.73 25.11
C ALA A 18 -6.79 -3.79 23.65
N ILE A 19 -7.24 -4.78 22.87
CA ILE A 19 -6.90 -4.85 21.43
C ILE A 19 -7.42 -3.61 20.71
N ARG A 20 -8.70 -3.26 20.88
CA ARG A 20 -9.32 -2.18 20.12
C ARG A 20 -8.81 -0.78 20.50
N HIS A 21 -8.52 -0.53 21.78
CA HIS A 21 -8.19 0.81 22.28
C HIS A 21 -6.69 1.03 22.49
N VAL A 22 -5.88 -0.02 22.59
CA VAL A 22 -4.43 0.10 22.80
C VAL A 22 -3.70 -0.45 21.60
N VAL A 23 -3.83 -1.75 21.31
CA VAL A 23 -3.03 -2.42 20.27
C VAL A 23 -3.32 -1.88 18.89
N LEU A 24 -4.60 -1.81 18.50
CA LEU A 24 -5.03 -1.38 17.17
C LEU A 24 -4.55 0.05 16.85
N PRO A 25 -4.84 1.09 17.66
CA PRO A 25 -4.37 2.44 17.35
C PRO A 25 -2.84 2.60 17.39
N LEU A 26 -2.14 1.84 18.23
CA LEU A 26 -0.67 1.80 18.22
C LEU A 26 -0.11 1.14 16.95
N ALA A 27 -0.75 0.08 16.47
CA ALA A 27 -0.35 -0.65 15.28
C ALA A 27 -0.82 0.00 13.97
N LEU A 28 -1.88 0.82 13.99
CA LEU A 28 -2.45 1.50 12.82
C LEU A 28 -1.41 2.20 11.92
N PRO A 29 -0.46 3.01 12.43
CA PRO A 29 0.55 3.63 11.57
C PRO A 29 1.46 2.59 10.87
N ALA A 30 1.80 1.49 11.56
CA ALA A 30 2.59 0.41 10.97
C ALA A 30 1.79 -0.41 9.95
N ILE A 31 0.51 -0.68 10.23
CA ILE A 31 -0.42 -1.34 9.30
C ILE A 31 -0.58 -0.48 8.04
N ALA A 32 -0.77 0.83 8.19
CA ALA A 32 -0.90 1.75 7.06
C ALA A 32 0.36 1.78 6.20
N ALA A 33 1.55 1.78 6.82
CA ALA A 33 2.82 1.70 6.10
C ALA A 33 2.98 0.38 5.34
N GLY A 34 2.67 -0.75 5.98
CA GLY A 34 2.69 -2.07 5.35
C GLY A 34 1.67 -2.21 4.22
N TRP A 35 0.48 -1.64 4.38
CA TRP A 35 -0.55 -1.59 3.34
C TRP A 35 -0.07 -0.80 2.12
N LEU A 36 0.50 0.39 2.32
CA LEU A 36 1.06 1.21 1.23
C LEU A 36 2.18 0.49 0.49
N LEU A 37 3.07 -0.19 1.22
CA LEU A 37 4.16 -0.97 0.62
C LEU A 37 3.62 -2.13 -0.22
N SER A 38 2.68 -2.90 0.33
CA SER A 38 2.04 -4.03 -0.37
C SER A 38 1.28 -3.56 -1.61
N PHE A 39 0.55 -2.45 -1.52
CA PHE A 39 -0.13 -1.83 -2.66
C PHE A 39 0.86 -1.41 -3.76
N THR A 40 1.98 -0.80 -3.37
CA THR A 40 3.03 -0.38 -4.31
C THR A 40 3.64 -1.59 -5.03
N LEU A 41 3.96 -2.66 -4.29
CA LEU A 41 4.49 -3.90 -4.87
C LEU A 41 3.49 -4.55 -5.83
N SER A 42 2.20 -4.56 -5.48
CA SER A 42 1.15 -5.14 -6.34
C SER A 42 1.01 -4.44 -7.70
N LEU A 43 1.31 -3.14 -7.78
CA LEU A 43 1.24 -2.38 -9.04
C LEU A 43 2.47 -2.64 -9.94
N ASP A 44 3.59 -3.06 -9.36
CA ASP A 44 4.86 -3.32 -10.07
C ASP A 44 4.94 -4.74 -10.66
N ASP A 45 4.10 -5.67 -10.18
CA ASP A 45 4.19 -7.10 -10.48
C ASP A 45 3.56 -7.51 -11.84
N VAL A 46 4.13 -7.00 -12.94
CA VAL A 46 3.67 -7.27 -14.32
C VAL A 46 3.84 -8.75 -14.71
N VAL A 47 4.93 -9.40 -14.26
CA VAL A 47 5.25 -10.78 -14.62
C VAL A 47 4.28 -11.76 -13.98
N VAL A 48 4.03 -11.62 -12.67
CA VAL A 48 3.07 -12.47 -11.96
C VAL A 48 1.67 -12.27 -12.52
N SER A 49 1.29 -11.01 -12.74
CA SER A 49 0.00 -10.67 -13.35
C SER A 49 -0.15 -11.31 -14.73
N PHE A 50 0.91 -11.41 -15.52
CA PHE A 50 0.84 -11.98 -16.87
C PHE A 50 0.50 -13.48 -16.86
N PHE A 51 1.01 -14.22 -15.87
CA PHE A 51 0.76 -15.66 -15.75
C PHE A 51 -0.54 -16.00 -15.01
N VAL A 52 -1.04 -15.10 -14.15
CA VAL A 52 -2.27 -15.31 -13.37
C VAL A 52 -3.53 -14.79 -14.06
N THR A 53 -3.39 -13.78 -14.93
CA THR A 53 -4.54 -13.11 -15.55
C THR A 53 -5.09 -13.89 -16.74
N GLY A 54 -6.41 -14.08 -16.79
CA GLY A 54 -7.12 -14.71 -17.91
C GLY A 54 -7.58 -13.71 -18.98
N PRO A 55 -8.11 -14.18 -20.13
CA PRO A 55 -8.50 -13.32 -21.26
C PRO A 55 -9.65 -12.33 -20.96
N ASP A 56 -10.42 -12.57 -19.90
CA ASP A 56 -11.59 -11.76 -19.54
C ASP A 56 -11.26 -10.52 -18.68
N PHE A 57 -10.02 -10.38 -18.19
CA PHE A 57 -9.62 -9.26 -17.35
C PHE A 57 -8.23 -8.81 -17.74
N GLU A 58 -8.00 -7.52 -17.95
CA GLU A 58 -6.65 -7.00 -18.25
C GLU A 58 -6.27 -6.00 -17.16
N VAL A 59 -5.22 -6.32 -16.40
CA VAL A 59 -4.71 -5.38 -15.39
C VAL A 59 -3.98 -4.22 -16.07
N LEU A 60 -4.13 -3.01 -15.51
CA LEU A 60 -3.54 -1.79 -16.06
C LEU A 60 -2.04 -1.91 -16.40
N PRO A 61 -1.18 -2.53 -15.55
CA PRO A 61 0.23 -2.71 -15.88
C PRO A 61 0.46 -3.61 -17.10
N LEU A 62 -0.33 -4.68 -17.26
CA LEU A 62 -0.26 -5.53 -18.46
C LEU A 62 -0.66 -4.77 -19.71
N ARG A 63 -1.69 -3.92 -19.62
CA ARG A 63 -2.14 -3.11 -20.74
C ARG A 63 -1.05 -2.17 -21.22
N ILE A 64 -0.39 -1.47 -20.29
CA ILE A 64 0.73 -0.58 -20.60
C ILE A 64 1.88 -1.37 -21.23
N TYR A 65 2.23 -2.52 -20.65
CA TYR A 65 3.27 -3.40 -21.16
C TYR A 65 3.00 -3.88 -22.61
N SER A 66 1.77 -4.31 -22.87
CA SER A 66 1.31 -4.73 -24.20
C SER A 66 1.34 -3.58 -25.22
N MET A 67 0.93 -2.37 -24.81
CA MET A 67 0.98 -1.19 -25.66
C MET A 67 2.41 -0.79 -26.04
N VAL A 68 3.37 -0.86 -25.11
CA VAL A 68 4.80 -0.60 -25.43
C VAL A 68 5.32 -1.60 -26.46
N ARG A 69 4.96 -2.88 -26.34
CA ARG A 69 5.39 -3.94 -27.29
C ARG A 69 4.85 -3.74 -28.70
N MET A 70 3.65 -3.19 -28.86
CA MET A 70 3.03 -2.92 -30.16
C MET A 70 3.48 -1.62 -30.83
N GLY A 71 4.31 -0.82 -30.15
CA GLY A 71 4.84 0.46 -30.63
C GLY A 71 4.51 1.59 -29.66
N VAL A 72 5.50 2.45 -29.37
CA VAL A 72 5.36 3.53 -28.39
C VAL A 72 4.46 4.61 -28.95
N LYS A 73 3.27 4.76 -28.37
CA LYS A 73 2.36 5.86 -28.66
C LYS A 73 2.40 6.92 -27.55
N PRO A 74 2.13 8.21 -27.85
CA PRO A 74 2.19 9.28 -26.85
C PRO A 74 1.32 9.04 -25.60
N GLU A 75 0.21 8.31 -25.76
CA GLU A 75 -0.72 7.96 -24.68
C GLU A 75 -0.06 7.05 -23.62
N VAL A 76 0.85 6.18 -24.03
CA VAL A 76 1.58 5.27 -23.13
C VAL A 76 2.53 6.05 -22.24
N ASN A 77 3.21 7.05 -22.80
CA ASN A 77 4.12 7.90 -22.05
C ASN A 77 3.35 8.78 -21.04
N ALA A 78 2.16 9.26 -21.42
CA ALA A 78 1.28 10.00 -20.51
C ALA A 78 0.81 9.14 -19.33
N LEU A 79 0.41 7.88 -19.58
CA LEU A 79 0.03 6.93 -18.54
C LEU A 79 1.21 6.60 -17.61
N ALA A 80 2.40 6.37 -18.17
CA ALA A 80 3.60 6.10 -17.40
C ALA A 80 3.97 7.27 -16.47
N ALA A 81 3.93 8.50 -16.98
CA ALA A 81 4.19 9.70 -16.20
C ALA A 81 3.16 9.89 -15.07
N LEU A 82 1.89 9.59 -15.32
CA LEU A 82 0.81 9.69 -14.33
C LEU A 82 0.96 8.66 -13.22
N LEU A 83 1.23 7.39 -13.57
CA LEU A 83 1.48 6.33 -12.59
C LEU A 83 2.73 6.61 -11.75
N PHE A 84 3.81 7.06 -12.39
CA PHE A 84 5.03 7.46 -11.68
C PHE A 84 4.75 8.61 -10.70
N SER A 85 4.03 9.64 -11.14
CA SER A 85 3.68 10.80 -10.30
C SER A 85 2.80 10.40 -9.12
N LEU A 86 1.83 9.50 -9.34
CA LEU A 86 0.97 8.97 -8.29
C LEU A 86 1.77 8.19 -7.24
N SER A 87 2.64 7.26 -7.67
CA SER A 87 3.50 6.49 -6.78
C SER A 87 4.43 7.39 -5.97
N LEU A 88 5.06 8.38 -6.62
CA LEU A 88 5.91 9.37 -5.96
C LEU A 88 5.14 10.20 -4.92
N ALA A 89 3.91 10.63 -5.25
CA ALA A 89 3.05 11.36 -4.34
C ALA A 89 2.68 10.50 -3.11
N LEU A 90 2.29 9.24 -3.31
CA LEU A 90 1.95 8.31 -2.22
C LEU A 90 3.15 8.08 -1.28
N VAL A 91 4.34 7.85 -1.83
CA VAL A 91 5.56 7.68 -1.02
C VAL A 91 5.88 8.97 -0.26
N THR A 92 5.79 10.13 -0.91
CA THR A 92 6.06 11.43 -0.27
C THR A 92 5.08 11.72 0.87
N VAL A 93 3.79 11.44 0.67
CA VAL A 93 2.75 11.58 1.70
C VAL A 93 3.01 10.62 2.85
N SER A 94 3.32 9.36 2.56
CA SER A 94 3.67 8.35 3.56
C SER A 94 4.85 8.83 4.42
N GLN A 95 5.95 9.26 3.78
CA GLN A 95 7.12 9.78 4.51
C GLN A 95 6.80 11.01 5.35
N ARG A 96 5.98 11.94 4.86
CA ARG A 96 5.59 13.13 5.64
C ARG A 96 4.67 12.81 6.82
N LEU A 97 3.80 11.80 6.69
CA LEU A 97 2.92 11.36 7.77
C LEU A 97 3.68 10.55 8.84
N LEU A 98 4.62 9.70 8.43
CA LEU A 98 5.44 8.91 9.36
C LEU A 98 6.54 9.76 10.01
N GLY A 99 7.21 10.63 9.26
CA GLY A 99 8.27 11.51 9.76
C GLY A 99 7.79 12.59 10.72
N ARG A 100 6.48 12.87 10.78
CA ARG A 100 5.87 13.77 11.77
C ARG A 100 5.64 13.14 13.14
N LYS A 101 5.83 11.82 13.28
CA LYS A 101 5.63 11.08 14.54
C LYS A 101 6.95 10.61 15.18
N ALA A 102 8.10 11.03 14.66
CA ALA A 102 9.42 10.78 15.23
C ALA A 102 9.90 11.97 16.08
#